data_AF-A0A2G6MUK9-F1
#
_entry.id   AF-A0A2G6MUK9-F1
#
_cell.length_a   1.000
_cell.length_b   1.000
_cell.length_c   1.000
_cell.angle_alpha   90.00
_cell.angle_beta   90.00
_cell.angle_gamma   90.00
#
_symmetry.space_group_name_H-M   'P 1'
#
loop_
_entity.id
_entity.type
_entity.pdbx_description
1 polymer ?
#
loop_
_entity_poly.entity_id
_entity_poly.type
_entity_poly.pdbx_seq_one_letter_code
_entity_poly.pdbx_strand_id
1 'polypeptide(L)'
;MENIDELVALDRLNMAPVIEQAGGTFDPEVRRRNLLLEMEKGAVFFSIQRSGKTIAYLQYMPEPNDRWNIMSIQIHPAYQKGFVLRELLSEARRRLQTDAPSVIRSSVHFTNQASLRLHRKLGFMKVEEDADRVLFVIDGKTLCERLARFKKRESDG
;
A
#
# COMPACT_ATOMS: atom_id res chain seq x y z
N MET A 1 17.56 5.36 5.35
CA MET A 1 17.16 3.95 5.49
C MET A 1 15.89 3.93 6.32
N GLU A 2 14.85 3.23 5.87
CA GLU A 2 13.57 3.15 6.61
C GLU A 2 13.81 2.53 7.99
N ASN A 3 13.15 3.06 9.03
CA ASN A 3 13.23 2.48 10.37
C ASN A 3 12.31 1.26 10.43
N ILE A 4 12.89 0.06 10.35
CA ILE A 4 12.15 -1.20 10.30
C ILE A 4 11.23 -1.38 11.51
N ASP A 5 11.67 -0.98 12.71
CA ASP A 5 10.83 -1.13 13.90
C ASP A 5 9.57 -0.26 13.83
N GLU A 6 9.66 0.91 13.19
CA GLU A 6 8.50 1.76 12.96
C GLU A 6 7.55 1.15 11.94
N LEU A 7 8.07 0.52 10.87
CA LEU A 7 7.24 -0.17 9.88
C LEU A 7 6.52 -1.37 10.50
N VAL A 8 7.21 -2.17 11.32
CA VAL A 8 6.63 -3.32 12.04
C VAL A 8 5.57 -2.86 13.04
N ALA A 9 5.84 -1.79 13.79
CA ALA A 9 4.88 -1.23 14.73
C ALA A 9 3.63 -0.72 14.01
N LEU A 10 3.80 -0.03 12.89
CA LEU A 10 2.69 0.46 12.07
C LEU A 10 1.89 -0.68 11.44
N ASP A 11 2.57 -1.72 10.93
CA ASP A 11 1.92 -2.92 10.41
C ASP A 11 1.10 -3.62 11.48
N ARG A 12 1.64 -3.75 12.71
CA ARG A 12 0.91 -4.35 13.82
C ARG A 12 -0.40 -3.62 14.09
N LEU A 13 -0.38 -2.28 14.12
CA LEU A 13 -1.57 -1.46 14.38
C LEU A 13 -2.69 -1.70 13.35
N ASN A 14 -2.33 -1.95 12.09
CA ASN A 14 -3.30 -2.06 10.99
C ASN A 14 -3.65 -3.52 10.66
N MET A 15 -2.69 -4.43 10.76
CA MET A 15 -2.80 -5.81 10.29
C MET A 15 -3.15 -6.80 11.39
N ALA A 16 -2.84 -6.52 12.66
CA ALA A 16 -3.24 -7.43 13.75
C ALA A 16 -4.76 -7.67 13.77
N PRO A 17 -5.64 -6.65 13.69
CA PRO A 17 -7.08 -6.87 13.64
C PRO A 17 -7.53 -7.65 12.40
N VAL A 18 -6.89 -7.42 11.25
CA VAL A 18 -7.22 -8.09 9.98
C VAL A 18 -6.86 -9.57 10.03
N ILE A 19 -5.71 -9.90 10.62
CA ILE A 19 -5.19 -11.27 10.78
C ILE A 19 -5.97 -12.01 11.85
N GLU A 20 -6.28 -11.38 12.99
CA GLU A 20 -7.13 -11.95 14.04
C GLU A 20 -8.52 -12.30 13.49
N GLN A 21 -9.11 -11.42 12.68
CA GLN A 21 -10.39 -11.70 12.01
C GLN A 21 -10.31 -12.89 11.02
N ALA A 22 -9.12 -13.16 10.48
CA ALA A 22 -8.85 -14.32 9.63
C ALA A 22 -8.49 -15.58 10.44
N GLY A 23 -8.50 -15.52 11.77
CA GLY A 23 -8.15 -16.65 12.66
C GLY A 23 -6.64 -16.83 12.90
N GLY A 24 -5.81 -15.85 12.54
CA GLY A 24 -4.37 -15.87 12.77
C GLY A 24 -3.92 -14.95 13.92
N THR A 25 -2.61 -14.88 14.11
CA THR A 25 -1.96 -13.97 15.07
C THR A 25 -0.85 -13.19 14.36
N PHE A 26 -0.81 -11.87 14.53
CA PHE A 26 0.29 -11.06 14.01
C PHE A 26 1.56 -11.31 14.84
N ASP A 27 2.62 -11.76 14.18
CA ASP A 27 3.95 -11.95 14.77
C ASP A 27 4.90 -10.83 14.29
N PRO A 28 5.32 -9.90 15.17
CA PRO A 28 6.23 -8.82 14.84
C PRO A 28 7.58 -9.29 14.29
N GLU A 29 8.15 -10.39 14.82
CA GLU A 29 9.47 -10.88 14.43
C GLU A 29 9.43 -11.56 13.05
N VAL A 30 8.34 -12.27 12.76
CA VAL A 30 8.08 -12.77 11.40
C VAL A 30 7.96 -11.60 10.43
N ARG A 31 7.18 -10.56 10.78
CA ARG A 31 7.03 -9.41 9.88
C ARG A 31 8.34 -8.65 9.67
N ARG A 32 9.14 -8.48 10.73
CA ARG A 32 10.48 -7.86 10.69
C ARG A 32 11.40 -8.58 9.70
N ARG A 33 11.48 -9.91 9.80
CA ARG A 33 12.27 -10.74 8.88
C ARG A 33 11.78 -10.63 7.44
N ASN A 34 10.47 -10.63 7.23
CA ASN A 34 9.89 -10.50 5.88
C ASN A 34 10.22 -9.13 5.26
N LEU A 35 10.09 -8.04 6.01
CA LEU A 35 10.46 -6.69 5.54
C LEU A 35 11.93 -6.61 5.14
N LEU A 36 12.83 -7.17 5.95
CA LEU A 36 14.26 -7.23 5.63
C LEU A 36 14.51 -7.97 4.31
N LEU A 37 13.93 -9.15 4.15
CA LEU A 37 14.04 -9.95 2.92
C LEU A 37 13.45 -9.23 1.70
N GLU A 38 12.34 -8.51 1.88
CA GLU A 38 11.72 -7.70 0.83
C GLU A 38 12.65 -6.55 0.40
N MET A 39 13.26 -5.85 1.36
CA MET A 39 14.26 -4.80 1.09
C MET A 39 15.49 -5.34 0.37
N GLU A 40 16.03 -6.49 0.81
CA GLU A 40 17.16 -7.16 0.15
C GLU A 40 16.84 -7.54 -1.30
N LYS A 41 15.59 -7.91 -1.58
CA LYS A 41 15.10 -8.25 -2.94
C LYS A 41 14.81 -7.01 -3.80
N GLY A 42 14.97 -5.81 -3.27
CA GLY A 42 14.75 -4.56 -4.02
C GLY A 42 13.34 -3.98 -3.88
N ALA A 43 12.59 -4.32 -2.83
CA ALA A 43 11.34 -3.62 -2.54
C ALA A 43 11.59 -2.13 -2.32
N VAL A 44 10.69 -1.30 -2.86
CA VAL A 44 10.74 0.15 -2.76
C VAL A 44 9.67 0.62 -1.80
N PHE A 45 10.04 1.61 -0.97
CA PHE A 45 9.19 2.19 0.06
C PHE A 45 9.03 3.69 -0.17
N PHE A 46 7.82 4.19 0.01
CA PHE A 46 7.53 5.61 0.21
C PHE A 46 7.00 5.79 1.61
N SER A 47 7.69 6.54 2.45
CA SER A 47 7.27 6.82 3.82
C SER A 47 6.89 8.28 4.00
N ILE A 48 5.91 8.52 4.85
CA ILE A 48 5.57 9.86 5.35
C ILE A 48 5.95 9.90 6.82
N GLN A 49 6.79 10.86 7.17
CA GLN A 49 7.21 11.09 8.54
C GLN A 49 6.53 12.34 9.12
N ARG A 50 6.22 12.28 10.42
CA ARG A 50 5.83 13.43 11.25
C ARG A 50 6.55 13.33 12.58
N SER A 51 7.16 14.43 13.01
CA SER A 51 7.92 14.50 14.27
C SER A 51 8.94 13.36 14.43
N GLY A 52 9.63 13.01 13.33
CA GLY A 52 10.63 11.95 13.30
C GLY A 52 10.09 10.51 13.36
N LYS A 53 8.78 10.30 13.20
CA LYS A 53 8.15 8.95 13.17
C LYS A 53 7.45 8.70 11.85
N THR A 54 7.55 7.47 11.36
CA THR A 54 6.81 6.99 10.18
C THR A 54 5.33 6.82 10.53
N ILE A 55 4.48 7.62 9.89
CA ILE A 55 3.03 7.60 10.11
C ILE A 55 2.25 6.97 8.96
N ALA A 56 2.89 6.78 7.81
CA ALA A 56 2.32 6.05 6.69
C ALA A 56 3.45 5.55 5.78
N TYR A 57 3.21 4.44 5.10
CA TYR A 57 4.08 4.01 4.01
C TYR A 57 3.32 3.24 2.93
N LEU A 58 3.88 3.24 1.72
CA LEU A 58 3.51 2.36 0.62
C LEU A 58 4.74 1.57 0.22
N GLN A 59 4.56 0.26 0.07
CA GLN A 59 5.60 -0.67 -0.35
C GLN A 59 5.18 -1.36 -1.64
N TYR A 60 6.10 -1.42 -2.60
CA TYR A 60 5.92 -2.21 -3.81
C TYR A 60 7.21 -2.92 -4.21
N MET A 61 7.05 -4.02 -4.94
CA MET A 61 8.13 -4.73 -5.60
C MET A 61 8.07 -4.45 -7.10
N PRO A 62 9.13 -3.88 -7.70
CA PRO A 62 9.30 -3.92 -9.14
C PRO A 62 9.48 -5.37 -9.60
N GLU A 63 8.74 -5.78 -10.61
CA GLU A 63 8.79 -7.09 -11.23
C GLU A 63 9.26 -6.98 -12.68
N PRO A 64 9.77 -8.07 -13.28
CA PRO A 64 10.06 -8.11 -14.72
C PRO A 64 8.86 -7.73 -15.58
N ASN A 65 9.15 -7.23 -16.80
CA ASN A 65 8.18 -6.75 -17.79
C ASN A 65 7.41 -5.50 -17.35
N ASP A 66 8.09 -4.58 -16.68
CA ASP A 66 7.55 -3.28 -16.25
C ASP A 66 6.29 -3.42 -15.40
N ARG A 67 6.29 -4.37 -14.46
CA ARG A 67 5.16 -4.61 -13.56
C ARG A 67 5.50 -4.20 -12.15
N TRP A 68 4.51 -3.70 -11.44
CA TRP A 68 4.63 -3.46 -10.00
C TRP A 68 3.66 -4.33 -9.22
N ASN A 69 4.14 -4.90 -8.12
CA ASN A 69 3.30 -5.55 -7.14
C ASN A 69 3.24 -4.70 -5.86
N ILE A 70 2.10 -4.09 -5.58
CA ILE A 70 1.86 -3.33 -4.34
C ILE A 70 1.68 -4.33 -3.21
N MET A 71 2.65 -4.33 -2.30
CA MET A 71 2.72 -5.26 -1.18
C MET A 71 1.98 -4.71 0.05
N SER A 72 2.06 -3.39 0.28
CA SER A 72 1.52 -2.78 1.49
C SER A 72 1.17 -1.31 1.28
N ILE A 73 0.04 -0.88 1.87
CA ILE A 73 -0.31 0.53 2.05
C ILE A 73 -0.76 0.66 3.51
N GLN A 74 -0.02 1.43 4.29
CA GLN A 74 -0.25 1.57 5.72
C GLN A 74 -0.38 3.03 6.09
N ILE A 75 -1.37 3.34 6.90
CA ILE A 75 -1.58 4.67 7.46
C ILE A 75 -1.91 4.49 8.92
N HIS A 76 -1.19 5.19 9.78
CA HIS A 76 -1.41 5.12 11.22
C HIS A 76 -2.85 5.54 11.55
N PRO A 77 -3.60 4.81 12.40
CA PRO A 77 -5.02 5.07 12.65
C PRO A 77 -5.37 6.52 13.01
N ALA A 78 -4.53 7.17 13.81
CA ALA A 78 -4.68 8.58 14.19
C ALA A 78 -4.62 9.58 13.00
N TYR A 79 -4.17 9.16 11.82
CA TYR A 79 -3.97 10.00 10.64
C TYR A 79 -4.85 9.60 9.45
N GLN A 80 -5.79 8.65 9.62
CA GLN A 80 -6.63 8.13 8.54
C GLN A 80 -7.63 9.14 7.95
N LYS A 81 -8.06 10.13 8.76
CA LYS A 81 -9.00 11.17 8.32
C LYS A 81 -8.32 12.41 7.73
N GLY A 82 -6.99 12.40 7.64
CA GLY A 82 -6.19 13.53 7.16
C GLY A 82 -5.74 13.39 5.71
N PHE A 83 -4.94 14.35 5.27
CA PHE A 83 -4.35 14.39 3.92
C PHE A 83 -3.22 13.36 3.68
N VAL A 84 -2.92 12.51 4.66
CA VAL A 84 -1.78 11.57 4.63
C VAL A 84 -1.91 10.56 3.50
N LEU A 85 -3.10 9.99 3.27
CA LEU A 85 -3.32 9.11 2.11
C LEU A 85 -3.03 9.84 0.79
N ARG A 86 -3.47 11.11 0.68
CA ARG A 86 -3.26 11.90 -0.53
C ARG A 86 -1.79 12.21 -0.76
N GLU A 87 -1.05 12.54 0.29
CA GLU A 87 0.40 12.74 0.22
C GLU A 87 1.08 11.46 -0.26
N LEU A 88 0.70 10.31 0.29
CA LEU A 88 1.32 9.02 -0.05
C LEU A 88 1.05 8.65 -1.51
N LEU A 89 -0.20 8.83 -1.95
CA LEU A 89 -0.60 8.62 -3.34
C LEU A 89 0.02 9.65 -4.30
N SER A 90 0.32 10.87 -3.83
CA SER A 90 1.01 11.86 -4.65
C SER A 90 2.45 11.46 -4.92
N GLU A 91 3.13 10.89 -3.92
CA GLU A 91 4.48 10.36 -4.11
C GLU A 91 4.50 9.12 -5.00
N ALA A 92 3.56 8.20 -4.78
CA ALA A 92 3.38 7.05 -5.66
C ALA A 92 3.14 7.48 -7.12
N ARG A 93 2.32 8.51 -7.36
CA ARG A 93 2.10 9.07 -8.70
C ARG A 93 3.38 9.59 -9.33
N ARG A 94 4.21 10.33 -8.59
CA ARG A 94 5.49 10.84 -9.14
C ARG A 94 6.34 9.69 -9.63
N ARG A 95 6.42 8.61 -8.85
CA ARG A 95 7.17 7.43 -9.27
C ARG A 95 6.56 6.75 -10.49
N LEU A 96 5.23 6.63 -10.55
CA LEU A 96 4.54 6.09 -11.74
C LEU A 96 4.86 6.88 -13.02
N GLN A 97 5.09 8.19 -12.92
CA GLN A 97 5.47 9.02 -14.06
C GLN A 97 6.91 8.76 -14.54
N THR A 98 7.79 8.36 -13.62
CA THR A 98 9.20 8.07 -13.92
C THR A 98 9.38 6.65 -14.44
N ASP A 99 8.88 5.67 -13.69
CA ASP A 99 9.12 4.25 -13.96
C ASP A 99 8.12 3.69 -15.00
N ALA A 100 6.97 4.36 -15.17
CA ALA A 100 5.94 4.05 -16.16
C ALA A 100 5.60 2.54 -16.29
N PRO A 101 5.27 1.84 -15.19
CA PRO A 101 4.96 0.41 -15.26
C PRO A 101 3.74 0.19 -16.16
N SER A 102 3.77 -0.88 -16.96
CA SER A 102 2.65 -1.28 -17.80
C SER A 102 1.45 -1.73 -16.95
N VAL A 103 1.70 -2.46 -15.85
CA VAL A 103 0.67 -3.08 -15.01
C VAL A 103 1.03 -3.00 -13.54
N ILE A 104 0.02 -2.73 -12.71
CA ILE A 104 0.12 -2.70 -11.26
C ILE A 104 -0.84 -3.72 -10.67
N ARG A 105 -0.34 -4.52 -9.73
CA ARG A 105 -1.07 -5.58 -9.06
C ARG A 105 -1.11 -5.36 -7.55
N SER A 106 -2.14 -5.86 -6.90
CA SER A 106 -2.18 -5.96 -5.44
C SER A 106 -3.10 -7.09 -5.02
N SER A 107 -2.70 -7.86 -4.01
CA SER A 107 -3.51 -8.94 -3.43
C SER A 107 -4.03 -8.51 -2.06
N VAL A 108 -5.34 -8.58 -1.85
CA VAL A 108 -6.01 -8.06 -0.66
C VAL A 108 -6.88 -9.12 -0.03
N HIS A 109 -6.68 -9.37 1.26
CA HIS A 109 -7.51 -10.31 2.04
C HIS A 109 -8.97 -9.84 2.15
N PHE A 110 -9.93 -10.76 2.08
CA PHE A 110 -11.37 -10.43 2.12
C PHE A 110 -11.80 -9.70 3.40
N THR A 111 -11.13 -9.96 4.53
CA THR A 111 -11.41 -9.26 5.80
C THR A 111 -10.92 -7.80 5.79
N ASN A 112 -10.00 -7.42 4.89
CA ASN A 112 -9.48 -6.06 4.80
C ASN A 112 -10.39 -5.14 3.98
N GLN A 113 -11.57 -4.85 4.54
CA GLN A 113 -12.60 -4.02 3.89
C GLN A 113 -12.12 -2.61 3.54
N ALA A 114 -11.21 -2.04 4.32
CA ALA A 114 -10.63 -0.73 4.03
C ALA A 114 -9.80 -0.77 2.74
N SER A 115 -8.91 -1.75 2.60
CA SER A 115 -8.08 -1.92 1.40
C SER A 115 -8.94 -2.26 0.17
N LEU A 116 -9.95 -3.13 0.31
CA LEU A 116 -10.88 -3.45 -0.78
C LEU A 116 -11.60 -2.18 -1.31
N ARG A 117 -12.07 -1.31 -0.41
CA ARG A 117 -12.69 -0.03 -0.80
C ARG A 117 -11.70 0.92 -1.46
N LEU A 118 -10.47 1.00 -0.96
CA LEU A 118 -9.43 1.85 -1.53
C LEU A 118 -9.12 1.42 -2.97
N HIS A 119 -8.88 0.13 -3.22
CA HIS A 119 -8.59 -0.39 -4.56
C HIS A 119 -9.70 -0.08 -5.56
N ARG A 120 -10.97 -0.29 -5.16
CA ARG A 120 -12.13 0.09 -5.99
C ARG A 120 -12.18 1.60 -6.26
N LYS A 121 -11.93 2.45 -5.25
CA LYS A 121 -11.91 3.91 -5.39
C LYS A 121 -10.81 4.37 -6.35
N LEU A 122 -9.67 3.69 -6.36
CA LEU A 122 -8.54 3.95 -7.26
C LEU A 122 -8.75 3.41 -8.67
N GLY A 123 -9.80 2.60 -8.89
CA GLY A 123 -10.17 2.07 -10.21
C GLY A 123 -9.49 0.75 -10.55
N PHE A 124 -8.94 0.03 -9.57
CA PHE A 124 -8.46 -1.33 -9.80
C PHE A 124 -9.64 -2.26 -10.13
N MET A 125 -9.41 -3.17 -11.07
CA MET A 125 -10.34 -4.22 -11.43
C MET A 125 -9.97 -5.50 -10.68
N LYS A 126 -10.98 -6.24 -10.23
CA LYS A 126 -10.78 -7.61 -9.73
C LYS A 126 -10.52 -8.52 -10.92
N VAL A 127 -9.49 -9.37 -10.82
CA VAL A 127 -9.13 -10.30 -11.90
C VAL A 127 -9.29 -11.75 -11.45
N GLU A 128 -8.87 -12.04 -10.23
CA GLU A 128 -8.95 -13.38 -9.63
C GLU A 128 -9.35 -13.27 -8.16
N GLU A 129 -10.01 -14.31 -7.67
CA GLU A 129 -10.31 -14.51 -6.27
C GLU A 129 -9.79 -15.91 -5.90
N ASP A 130 -9.00 -16.00 -4.83
CA ASP A 130 -8.62 -17.28 -4.24
C ASP A 130 -9.45 -17.53 -2.97
N ALA A 131 -9.03 -18.45 -2.11
CA ALA A 131 -9.80 -18.82 -0.92
C ALA A 131 -9.98 -17.66 0.07
N ASP A 132 -9.02 -16.74 0.16
CA ASP A 132 -8.96 -15.72 1.22
C ASP A 132 -8.65 -14.30 0.71
N ARG A 133 -8.34 -14.14 -0.57
CA ARG A 133 -7.86 -12.89 -1.19
C ARG A 133 -8.46 -12.62 -2.56
N VAL A 134 -8.40 -11.34 -2.90
CA VAL A 134 -8.75 -10.81 -4.23
C VAL A 134 -7.51 -10.23 -4.87
N LEU A 135 -7.21 -10.65 -6.10
CA LEU A 135 -6.21 -10.02 -6.94
C LEU A 135 -6.82 -8.83 -7.69
N PHE A 136 -6.26 -7.66 -7.43
CA PHE A 136 -6.57 -6.41 -8.11
C PHE A 136 -5.50 -6.06 -9.14
N VAL A 137 -5.94 -5.57 -10.30
CA VAL A 137 -5.05 -5.12 -11.38
C VAL A 137 -5.53 -3.79 -11.95
N ILE A 138 -4.59 -2.94 -12.35
CA ILE A 138 -4.81 -1.71 -13.11
C ILE A 138 -3.62 -1.45 -14.03
N ASP A 139 -3.82 -0.80 -15.17
CA ASP A 139 -2.69 -0.32 -15.97
C ASP A 139 -2.05 0.90 -15.29
N GLY A 140 -0.73 1.04 -15.44
CA GLY A 140 0.00 2.10 -14.74
C GLY A 140 -0.37 3.51 -15.20
N LYS A 141 -0.70 3.69 -16.49
CA LYS A 141 -1.12 4.99 -17.02
C LYS A 141 -2.47 5.41 -16.43
N THR A 142 -3.47 4.52 -16.42
CA THR A 142 -4.78 4.81 -15.80
C THR A 142 -4.61 5.08 -14.32
N LEU A 143 -3.79 4.31 -13.59
CA LEU A 143 -3.57 4.62 -12.17
C LEU A 143 -2.97 6.02 -12.00
N CYS A 144 -1.93 6.37 -12.76
CA CYS A 144 -1.34 7.70 -12.72
C CYS A 144 -2.37 8.83 -12.97
N GLU A 145 -3.24 8.67 -13.97
CA GLU A 145 -4.34 9.61 -14.26
C GLU A 145 -5.38 9.68 -13.12
N ARG A 146 -5.73 8.54 -12.53
CA ARG A 146 -6.66 8.45 -11.39
C ARG A 146 -6.09 9.17 -10.17
N LEU A 147 -4.82 8.94 -9.85
CA LEU A 147 -4.13 9.62 -8.75
C LEU A 147 -4.03 11.13 -8.99
N ALA A 148 -3.90 11.57 -10.25
CA ALA A 148 -3.94 13.00 -10.58
C ALA A 148 -5.27 13.66 -10.21
N ARG A 149 -6.39 12.96 -10.43
CA ARG A 149 -7.74 13.43 -10.11
C ARG A 149 -8.08 13.27 -8.63
N PHE A 150 -7.48 12.28 -7.96
CA PHE A 150 -7.61 12.08 -6.51
C PHE A 150 -7.16 13.33 -5.73
N LYS A 151 -6.18 14.07 -6.26
CA LYS A 151 -5.71 15.33 -5.68
C LYS A 151 -6.75 16.47 -5.74
N LYS A 152 -7.64 16.48 -6.75
CA LYS A 152 -8.56 17.59 -7.05
C LYS A 152 -9.87 17.57 -6.25
N ARG A 153 -10.37 16.40 -5.85
CA ARG A 153 -11.76 16.22 -5.37
C ARG A 153 -12.06 16.72 -3.95
N GLU A 154 -11.07 17.14 -3.16
CA GLU A 154 -11.27 17.59 -1.77
C GLU A 154 -10.67 18.98 -1.49
N SER A 155 -10.42 19.76 -2.55
CA SER A 155 -10.20 21.22 -2.42
C SER A 155 -11.50 22.02 -2.43
N ASP A 156 -12.63 21.36 -2.73
CA ASP A 156 -13.97 21.94 -2.86
C ASP A 156 -14.95 21.40 -1.78
N GLY A 157 -14.42 20.91 -0.65
CA GLY A 157 -15.21 20.36 0.46
C GLY A 157 -14.83 20.95 1.80
#